data_AF-A0AAV5FS81-F1
#
_entry.id   AF-A0AAV5FS81-F1
#
_cell.length_a   1.000
_cell.length_b   1.000
_cell.length_c   1.000
_cell.angle_alpha   90.00
_cell.angle_beta   90.00
_cell.angle_gamma   90.00
#
_symmetry.space_group_name_H-M   'P 1'
#
loop_
_entity.id
_entity.type
_entity.pdbx_description
1 polymer ?
#
loop_
_entity_poly.entity_id
_entity_poly.type
_entity_poly.pdbx_seq_one_letter_code
_entity_poly.pdbx_strand_id
1 'polypeptide(L)'
;MEKRVASVLLVVLSVAGFSAAAAAGSGDTYIIRLPSDGGNGNDDQRPWKCCDLPRCTRKEPPSCQCLDRVKQCPDACRECVSVEAGLEACVDWHHGDPGPRCGRKGGMQRERADDNAFRRDHGYHLTLLKPISISMYK
;
A
#
# COMPACT_ATOMS: atom_id res chain seq x y z
N MET A 1 60.19 48.20 4.46
CA MET A 1 59.41 47.11 3.83
C MET A 1 59.16 45.94 4.79
N GLU A 2 59.18 46.17 6.11
CA GLU A 2 59.15 45.08 7.11
C GLU A 2 57.75 44.73 7.64
N LYS A 3 56.75 45.61 7.45
CA LYS A 3 55.37 45.37 7.93
C LYS A 3 54.56 44.43 7.02
N ARG A 4 54.98 44.24 5.77
CA ARG A 4 54.28 43.37 4.81
C ARG A 4 54.70 41.91 4.92
N VAL A 5 55.92 41.64 5.36
CA VAL A 5 56.46 40.27 5.50
C VAL A 5 55.85 39.56 6.71
N ALA A 6 55.66 40.27 7.83
CA ALA A 6 55.02 39.72 9.02
C ALA A 6 53.55 39.31 8.79
N SER A 7 52.84 40.04 7.92
CA SER A 7 51.43 39.77 7.61
C SER A 7 51.24 38.58 6.66
N VAL A 8 52.24 38.28 5.81
CA VAL A 8 52.19 37.10 4.93
C VAL A 8 52.55 35.83 5.72
N LEU A 9 53.48 35.91 6.67
CA LEU A 9 53.87 34.77 7.52
C LEU A 9 52.72 34.26 8.42
N LEU A 10 51.84 35.14 8.89
CA LEU A 10 50.68 34.75 9.70
C LEU A 10 49.59 34.00 8.92
N VAL A 11 49.48 34.22 7.61
CA VAL A 11 48.45 33.56 6.76
C VAL A 11 48.90 32.16 6.33
N VAL A 12 50.19 31.87 6.31
CA VAL A 12 50.74 30.58 5.83
C VAL A 12 50.76 29.50 6.92
N LEU A 13 50.60 29.85 8.20
CA LEU A 13 50.65 28.92 9.33
C LEU A 13 49.32 28.26 9.72
N SER A 14 48.21 28.56 9.04
CA SER A 14 46.87 28.04 9.39
C SER A 14 46.42 26.79 8.62
N VAL A 15 47.27 26.18 7.77
CA VAL A 15 46.89 25.04 6.91
C VAL A 15 47.49 23.69 7.37
N ALA A 16 47.54 23.45 8.68
CA ALA A 16 47.92 22.13 9.21
C ALA A 16 47.03 21.75 10.39
N GLY A 17 45.91 21.05 10.11
CA GLY A 17 45.07 20.53 11.18
C GLY A 17 43.68 20.03 10.79
N PHE A 18 43.46 19.52 9.57
CA PHE A 18 42.26 18.72 9.32
C PHE A 18 42.59 17.27 9.65
N SER A 19 42.19 16.85 10.85
CA SER A 19 42.34 15.45 11.29
C SER A 19 41.44 14.56 10.43
N ALA A 20 42.03 13.58 9.76
CA ALA A 20 41.29 12.55 9.04
C ALA A 20 40.56 11.65 10.05
N ALA A 21 39.23 11.78 10.14
CA ALA A 21 38.43 10.74 10.76
C ALA A 21 38.47 9.50 9.85
N ALA A 22 38.94 8.38 10.39
CA ALA A 22 38.83 7.09 9.72
C ALA A 22 37.34 6.77 9.53
N ALA A 23 36.87 6.81 8.28
CA ALA A 23 35.59 6.20 7.94
C ALA A 23 35.82 4.68 7.95
N ALA A 24 35.49 4.04 9.07
CA ALA A 24 35.08 2.65 9.02
C ALA A 24 33.79 2.62 8.20
N GLY A 25 33.91 2.43 6.90
CA GLY A 25 32.79 2.10 6.02
C GLY A 25 32.30 0.72 6.42
N SER A 26 31.48 0.65 7.48
CA SER A 26 30.61 -0.48 7.73
C SER A 26 29.78 -0.64 6.46
N GLY A 27 29.99 -1.75 5.76
CA GLY A 27 29.19 -2.12 4.61
C GLY A 27 27.77 -2.40 5.07
N ASP A 28 27.01 -1.35 5.35
CA ASP A 28 25.58 -1.40 5.49
C ASP A 28 25.03 -1.68 4.09
N THR A 29 25.01 -2.97 3.79
CA THR A 29 24.19 -3.54 2.73
C THR A 29 22.82 -2.89 2.90
N TYR A 30 22.44 -2.03 1.95
CA TYR A 30 21.10 -1.46 1.87
C TYR A 30 20.12 -2.59 1.53
N ILE A 31 19.88 -3.49 2.48
CA ILE A 31 18.65 -4.25 2.50
C ILE A 31 17.60 -3.21 2.88
N ILE A 32 16.99 -2.64 1.84
CA ILE A 32 15.78 -1.84 1.96
C ILE A 32 14.74 -2.79 2.54
N ARG A 33 14.66 -2.81 3.87
CA ARG A 33 13.54 -3.42 4.58
C ARG A 33 12.32 -2.58 4.23
N LEU A 34 11.56 -3.00 3.22
CA LEU A 34 10.18 -2.58 3.10
C LEU A 34 9.49 -3.04 4.39
N PRO A 35 8.90 -2.15 5.20
CA PRO A 35 7.99 -2.58 6.24
C PRO A 35 6.83 -3.28 5.54
N SER A 36 6.82 -4.61 5.56
CA SER A 36 5.60 -5.39 5.33
C SER A 36 4.79 -5.42 6.62
N ASP A 37 4.53 -4.23 7.20
CA ASP A 37 3.51 -4.10 8.23
C ASP A 37 2.17 -4.07 7.51
N GLY A 38 1.67 -5.27 7.19
CA GLY A 38 0.26 -5.52 6.88
C GLY A 38 -0.58 -5.34 8.14
N GLY A 39 -0.66 -4.11 8.66
CA GLY A 39 -1.29 -3.82 9.94
C GLY A 39 -1.81 -2.40 10.04
N ASN A 40 -3.14 -2.30 10.09
CA ASN A 40 -3.98 -1.16 10.47
C ASN A 40 -3.77 0.14 9.67
N GLY A 41 -4.31 0.16 8.44
CA GLY A 41 -4.74 1.41 7.85
C GLY A 41 -5.82 2.02 8.72
N ASN A 42 -5.44 2.97 9.58
CA ASN A 42 -6.27 3.80 10.47
C ASN A 42 -7.79 3.54 10.39
N ASP A 43 -8.25 2.45 11.00
CA ASP A 43 -9.68 2.09 11.04
C ASP A 43 -10.51 3.21 11.70
N ASP A 44 -9.85 3.99 12.56
CA ASP A 44 -10.44 5.10 13.31
C ASP A 44 -10.73 6.36 12.46
N GLN A 45 -10.21 6.45 11.23
CA GLN A 45 -10.36 7.64 10.38
C GLN A 45 -11.32 7.43 9.19
N ARG A 46 -11.96 6.26 9.08
CA ARG A 46 -12.81 5.96 7.93
C ARG A 46 -14.13 6.76 7.98
N PRO A 47 -14.65 7.25 6.84
CA PRO A 47 -15.93 7.96 6.80
C PRO A 47 -17.15 7.09 7.18
N TRP A 48 -17.00 5.75 7.20
CA TRP A 48 -18.04 4.78 7.55
C TRP A 48 -17.52 3.69 8.49
N LYS A 49 -18.44 3.12 9.30
CA LYS A 49 -18.13 2.06 10.29
C LYS A 49 -18.08 0.66 9.68
N CYS A 50 -18.89 0.42 8.66
CA CYS A 50 -18.97 -0.83 7.90
C CYS A 50 -19.33 -0.50 6.45
N CYS A 51 -19.05 -1.40 5.50
CA CYS A 51 -19.39 -1.21 4.09
C CYS A 51 -19.76 -2.53 3.41
N ASP A 52 -20.95 -2.62 2.82
CA ASP A 52 -21.40 -3.77 2.04
C ASP A 52 -20.98 -3.68 0.57
N LEU A 53 -20.93 -2.45 0.02
CA LEU A 53 -20.61 -2.17 -1.38
C LEU A 53 -19.36 -1.28 -1.54
N PRO A 54 -18.15 -1.78 -1.25
CA PRO A 54 -16.92 -1.01 -1.43
C PRO A 54 -16.49 -0.95 -2.90
N ARG A 55 -16.07 0.24 -3.34
CA ARG A 55 -15.42 0.47 -4.62
C ARG A 55 -13.98 0.92 -4.38
N CYS A 56 -13.03 0.05 -4.71
CA CYS A 56 -11.60 0.32 -4.47
C CYS A 56 -10.81 0.47 -5.78
N THR A 57 -9.73 1.25 -5.73
CA THR A 57 -8.71 1.27 -6.77
C THR A 57 -7.87 0.00 -6.73
N ARG A 58 -7.14 -0.30 -7.81
CA ARG A 58 -6.26 -1.48 -7.91
C ARG A 58 -4.84 -1.26 -7.38
N LYS A 59 -4.53 -0.08 -6.83
CA LYS A 59 -3.20 0.25 -6.29
C LYS A 59 -3.05 -0.35 -4.90
N GLU A 60 -1.82 -0.53 -4.42
CA GLU A 60 -1.49 -1.01 -3.07
C GLU A 60 -0.75 0.12 -2.31
N PRO A 61 -1.33 0.72 -1.25
CA PRO A 61 -2.65 0.43 -0.68
C PRO A 61 -3.79 0.95 -1.57
N PRO A 62 -4.97 0.28 -1.56
CA PRO A 62 -6.10 0.75 -2.32
C PRO A 62 -6.65 2.05 -1.73
N SER A 63 -7.28 2.87 -2.56
CA SER A 63 -8.21 3.88 -2.09
C SER A 63 -9.62 3.36 -2.34
N CYS A 64 -10.49 3.41 -1.34
CA CYS A 64 -11.83 2.85 -1.36
C CYS A 64 -12.89 3.92 -1.06
N GLN A 65 -14.05 3.78 -1.69
CA GLN A 65 -15.27 4.54 -1.43
C GLN A 65 -16.38 3.55 -1.07
N CYS A 66 -17.24 3.88 -0.11
CA CYS A 66 -18.40 3.04 0.18
C CYS A 66 -19.63 3.53 -0.56
N LEU A 67 -20.29 2.63 -1.30
CA LEU A 67 -21.46 2.95 -2.10
C LEU A 67 -22.78 2.55 -1.41
N ASP A 68 -22.72 2.29 -0.12
CA ASP A 68 -23.89 1.97 0.68
C ASP A 68 -24.85 3.15 0.70
N ARG A 69 -26.12 2.85 0.42
CA ARG A 69 -27.22 3.82 0.55
C ARG A 69 -27.79 3.70 1.95
N VAL A 70 -27.67 4.76 2.72
CA VAL A 70 -28.07 4.83 4.12
C VAL A 70 -29.17 5.86 4.30
N LYS A 71 -29.92 5.77 5.41
CA LYS A 71 -30.92 6.79 5.74
C LYS A 71 -30.29 8.10 6.21
N GLN A 72 -29.10 8.01 6.78
CA GLN A 72 -28.33 9.14 7.28
C GLN A 72 -26.85 8.81 7.20
N CYS A 73 -26.03 9.72 6.65
CA CYS A 73 -24.59 9.54 6.66
C CYS A 73 -23.99 9.55 8.08
N PRO A 74 -22.86 8.83 8.32
CA PRO A 74 -22.11 8.94 9.57
C PRO A 74 -21.48 10.33 9.73
N ASP A 75 -21.27 10.77 10.98
CA ASP A 75 -20.64 12.07 11.28
C ASP A 75 -19.21 12.21 10.74
N ALA A 76 -18.53 11.08 10.53
CA ALA A 76 -17.18 11.04 9.95
C ALA A 76 -17.17 11.31 8.44
N CYS A 77 -18.33 11.24 7.78
CA CYS A 77 -18.48 11.57 6.37
C CYS A 77 -18.51 13.08 6.17
N ARG A 78 -17.59 13.61 5.38
CA ARG A 78 -17.49 15.04 5.05
C ARG A 78 -18.49 15.42 3.98
N GLU A 79 -18.63 14.60 2.94
CA GLU A 79 -19.53 14.85 1.84
C GLU A 79 -20.61 13.77 1.75
N CYS A 80 -21.82 14.15 2.17
CA CYS A 80 -23.01 13.32 2.13
C CYS A 80 -23.98 13.82 1.05
N VAL A 81 -24.36 12.94 0.13
CA VAL A 81 -25.21 13.31 -1.02
C VAL A 81 -26.51 12.51 -1.02
N SER A 82 -27.63 13.17 -1.32
CA SER A 82 -28.92 12.49 -1.52
C SER A 82 -28.92 11.76 -2.86
N VAL A 83 -29.14 10.45 -2.84
CA VAL A 83 -29.13 9.59 -4.04
C VAL A 83 -30.55 9.28 -4.50
N GLU A 84 -31.46 9.03 -3.55
CA GLU A 84 -32.88 8.76 -3.77
C GLU A 84 -33.71 9.42 -2.67
N ALA A 85 -35.04 9.42 -2.80
CA ALA A 85 -35.93 10.02 -1.82
C ALA A 85 -35.74 9.38 -0.43
N GLY A 86 -35.07 10.10 0.48
CA GLY A 86 -34.78 9.66 1.85
C GLY A 86 -33.59 8.71 1.99
N LEU A 87 -32.75 8.59 0.96
CA LEU A 87 -31.50 7.84 1.01
C LEU A 87 -30.32 8.71 0.61
N GLU A 88 -29.27 8.63 1.42
CA GLU A 88 -28.02 9.34 1.27
C GLU A 88 -26.86 8.36 1.05
N ALA A 89 -25.78 8.84 0.45
CA ALA A 89 -24.54 8.10 0.32
C ALA A 89 -23.36 9.00 0.71
N CYS A 90 -22.38 8.40 1.37
CA CYS A 90 -21.11 9.07 1.63
C CYS A 90 -20.19 8.94 0.40
N VAL A 91 -19.71 10.06 -0.13
CA VAL A 91 -18.84 10.05 -1.33
C VAL A 91 -17.35 10.23 -1.01
N ASP A 92 -17.00 10.30 0.27
CA ASP A 92 -15.62 10.39 0.71
C ASP A 92 -14.79 9.18 0.27
N TRP A 93 -13.52 9.44 -0.04
CA TRP A 93 -12.53 8.40 -0.28
C TRP A 93 -11.71 8.14 0.98
N HIS A 94 -11.50 6.87 1.28
CA HIS A 94 -10.60 6.39 2.31
C HIS A 94 -9.38 5.71 1.67
N HIS A 95 -8.18 5.95 2.20
CA HIS A 95 -6.99 5.22 1.79
C HIS A 95 -6.77 4.03 2.72
N GLY A 96 -6.84 2.81 2.19
CA GLY A 96 -6.76 1.57 2.94
C GLY A 96 -8.00 0.69 2.77
N ASP A 97 -8.12 -0.28 3.67
CA ASP A 97 -9.21 -1.26 3.69
C ASP A 97 -10.58 -0.57 3.88
N PRO A 98 -11.66 -1.00 3.20
CA PRO A 98 -12.99 -0.42 3.38
C PRO A 98 -13.70 -0.87 4.66
N GLY A 99 -13.22 -1.90 5.34
CA GLY A 99 -13.75 -2.41 6.60
C GLY A 99 -14.64 -3.63 6.48
N PRO A 100 -15.23 -4.05 7.62
CA PRO A 100 -16.17 -5.16 7.65
C PRO A 100 -17.48 -4.79 6.95
N ARG A 101 -18.21 -5.81 6.52
CA ARG A 101 -19.58 -5.70 6.02
C ARG A 101 -20.58 -5.39 7.14
N CYS A 102 -21.73 -4.79 6.81
CA CYS A 102 -22.73 -4.31 7.78
C CYS A 102 -23.69 -5.41 8.31
N GLY A 103 -23.45 -6.69 7.95
CA GLY A 103 -24.25 -7.84 8.36
C GLY A 103 -24.25 -8.17 9.87
N ARG A 104 -25.30 -8.88 10.31
CA ARG A 104 -25.71 -9.08 11.72
C ARG A 104 -24.56 -9.31 12.70
N LYS A 105 -24.64 -8.62 13.85
CA LYS A 105 -23.81 -8.85 15.04
C LYS A 105 -23.65 -10.34 15.34
N GLY A 106 -22.45 -10.83 15.08
CA GLY A 106 -22.00 -12.16 15.38
C GLY A 106 -20.52 -12.17 15.05
N GLY A 107 -19.70 -11.71 15.99
CA GLY A 107 -18.27 -11.92 15.89
C GLY A 107 -17.99 -13.41 15.81
N MET A 108 -17.88 -13.94 14.59
CA MET A 108 -17.09 -15.13 14.34
C MET A 108 -15.66 -14.61 14.18
N GLN A 109 -14.95 -14.52 15.31
CA GLN A 109 -13.51 -14.32 15.30
C GLN A 109 -12.89 -15.44 14.46
N ARG A 110 -12.09 -15.07 13.47
CA ARG A 110 -11.05 -15.90 12.82
C ARG A 110 -11.41 -17.37 12.60
N GLU A 111 -11.88 -17.67 11.39
CA GLU A 111 -11.34 -18.84 10.71
C GLU A 111 -10.58 -18.35 9.49
N ARG A 112 -9.26 -18.42 9.67
CA ARG A 112 -8.22 -18.43 8.65
C ARG A 112 -8.53 -19.61 7.71
N ALA A 113 -9.50 -19.44 6.82
CA ALA A 113 -9.81 -20.38 5.77
C ALA A 113 -8.83 -20.15 4.61
N ASP A 114 -7.72 -20.87 4.70
CA ASP A 114 -6.91 -21.39 3.60
C ASP A 114 -6.55 -20.44 2.44
N ASP A 115 -5.37 -19.81 2.60
CA ASP A 115 -4.50 -19.32 1.54
C ASP A 115 -3.95 -20.43 0.61
N ASN A 116 -4.75 -21.43 0.21
CA ASN A 116 -4.24 -22.56 -0.58
C ASN A 116 -5.05 -22.96 -1.82
N ALA A 117 -5.84 -22.04 -2.38
CA ALA A 117 -6.46 -22.25 -3.70
C ALA A 117 -5.52 -21.92 -4.89
N PHE A 118 -4.38 -21.24 -4.68
CA PHE A 118 -3.54 -20.75 -5.78
C PHE A 118 -2.46 -21.74 -6.27
N ARG A 119 -2.22 -22.88 -5.60
CA ARG A 119 -1.09 -23.77 -5.94
C ARG A 119 -1.47 -25.16 -6.46
N ARG A 120 -2.55 -25.30 -7.23
CA ARG A 120 -2.91 -26.56 -7.93
C ARG A 120 -3.26 -26.42 -9.41
N ASP A 121 -2.58 -25.57 -10.18
CA ASP A 121 -2.69 -25.62 -11.66
C ASP A 121 -1.35 -25.51 -12.40
N HIS A 122 -0.28 -26.06 -11.83
CA HIS A 122 0.93 -26.35 -12.58
C HIS A 122 1.34 -27.80 -12.36
N GLY A 123 0.52 -28.69 -12.91
CA GLY A 123 0.75 -30.13 -12.99
C GLY A 123 0.50 -30.62 -14.41
N TYR A 124 1.53 -30.54 -15.26
CA TYR A 124 1.84 -31.48 -16.35
C TYR A 124 0.67 -32.37 -16.85
N HIS A 125 0.13 -32.07 -18.03
CA HIS A 125 -0.52 -33.09 -18.85
C HIS A 125 -0.13 -32.94 -20.32
N LEU A 126 1.13 -33.25 -20.60
CA LEU A 126 1.52 -33.74 -21.92
C LEU A 126 0.87 -35.12 -22.09
N THR A 127 -0.32 -35.18 -22.68
CA THR A 127 -0.77 -36.40 -23.36
C THR A 127 -1.50 -36.08 -24.64
N LEU A 128 -0.95 -36.59 -25.73
CA LEU A 128 -1.66 -37.13 -26.88
C LEU A 128 -2.55 -36.14 -27.65
N LEU A 129 -1.90 -35.30 -28.45
CA LEU A 129 -2.45 -34.90 -29.75
C LEU A 129 -2.71 -36.18 -30.56
N LYS A 130 -3.97 -36.64 -30.57
CA LYS A 130 -4.46 -37.56 -31.60
C LYS A 130 -4.53 -36.77 -32.92
N PRO A 131 -3.90 -37.23 -34.02
CA PRO A 131 -4.09 -36.59 -35.31
C PRO A 131 -5.55 -36.81 -35.74
N ILE A 132 -6.29 -35.72 -35.89
CA ILE A 132 -7.59 -35.74 -36.56
C ILE A 132 -7.29 -35.98 -38.04
N SER A 133 -7.65 -37.17 -38.52
CA SER A 133 -7.68 -37.52 -39.94
C SER A 133 -8.55 -36.49 -40.67
N ILE A 134 -7.94 -35.62 -41.46
CA ILE A 134 -8.68 -34.79 -42.42
C ILE A 134 -9.04 -35.71 -43.58
N SER A 135 -10.27 -36.22 -43.52
CA SER A 135 -10.90 -36.98 -44.60
C SER A 135 -11.08 -36.08 -45.81
N MET A 136 -10.65 -36.63 -46.95
CA MET A 136 -10.84 -36.12 -48.30
C MET A 136 -12.24 -35.55 -48.56
N TYR A 137 -12.28 -34.35 -49.12
CA TYR A 137 -13.37 -33.94 -50.01
C TYR A 137 -12.76 -33.63 -51.38
N LYS A 138 -13.46 -34.15 -52.37
CA LYS A 138 -13.10 -34.37 -53.77
C LYS A 138 -13.20 -33.11 -54.62
#